data_AF-A0A1Z5L3H1-F1
#
_entry.id   AF-A0A1Z5L3H1-F1
#
_cell.length_a   1.000
_cell.length_b   1.000
_cell.length_c   1.000
_cell.angle_alpha   90.00
_cell.angle_beta   90.00
_cell.angle_gamma   90.00
#
_symmetry.space_group_name_H-M   'P 1'
#
loop_
_entity.id
_entity.type
_entity.pdbx_description
1 polymer ?
#
loop_
_entity_poly.entity_id
_entity_poly.type
_entity_poly.pdbx_seq_one_letter_code
_entity_poly.pdbx_strand_id
1 'polypeptide(L)'
;MGNMTLLHDSSHVTGVIVIRNKALPQRGFSPDQSCPNRNMGMYTEDKDYAGCATGSWNPQNPALNMFFVHWRFPIFMLDNETSIDFLVNKCYHTFNTQKDASKALCAAQLKSRMSAAKDSVTCLRRSNIASTLHPVRYCDPLSGRNIISTLHPTYNNKAVDNRSVIVIGSRLDTFSMFDNIAPGADSAVTGFVTLLSVAHLLKLMNESAGVPPQKNVLFAIFNGEAFDYIGSSRMVYDMEKGQFPEPPVASGVEPAQLGLHHILHFVEIGQLAPHKPEVYIHTDPLSTKDAKVNASVSELVKTFKESALKDWANLTFLTSSCLRRRTSCSPSSTAKHSTI
;
A
#
# COMPACT_ATOMS: atom_id res chain seq x y z
N MET A 1 15.52 10.60 -13.70
CA MET A 1 15.89 9.23 -14.14
C MET A 1 17.38 9.09 -13.92
N GLY A 2 17.78 8.18 -13.03
CA GLY A 2 19.15 8.09 -12.49
C GLY A 2 20.06 7.13 -13.26
N ASN A 3 21.24 6.86 -12.68
CA ASN A 3 22.31 6.01 -13.24
C ASN A 3 21.84 4.62 -13.72
N MET A 4 20.77 4.06 -13.16
CA MET A 4 20.30 2.71 -13.50
C MET A 4 19.71 2.59 -14.91
N THR A 5 19.13 3.66 -15.49
CA THR A 5 18.62 3.60 -16.88
C THR A 5 19.78 3.50 -17.88
N LEU A 6 20.90 4.16 -17.60
CA LEU A 6 22.11 4.02 -18.41
C LEU A 6 22.65 2.59 -18.39
N LEU A 7 22.59 1.91 -17.24
CA LEU A 7 23.01 0.51 -17.13
C LEU A 7 22.08 -0.43 -17.90
N HIS A 8 20.76 -0.18 -17.84
CA HIS A 8 19.76 -0.92 -18.60
C HIS A 8 20.04 -0.91 -20.11
N ASP A 9 20.40 0.25 -20.66
CA ASP A 9 20.57 0.42 -22.11
C ASP A 9 21.94 -0.04 -22.60
N SER A 10 22.94 -0.14 -21.72
CA SER A 10 24.33 -0.44 -22.09
C SER A 10 24.56 -1.83 -22.68
N SER A 11 23.72 -2.82 -22.38
CA SER A 11 23.91 -4.25 -22.69
C SER A 11 25.20 -4.92 -22.19
N HIS A 12 26.14 -4.15 -21.62
CA HIS A 12 27.43 -4.61 -21.11
C HIS A 12 27.40 -5.04 -19.64
N VAL A 13 26.30 -4.75 -18.93
CA VAL A 13 26.13 -5.07 -17.51
C VAL A 13 25.37 -6.39 -17.36
N THR A 14 25.99 -7.36 -16.69
CA THR A 14 25.43 -8.70 -16.47
C THR A 14 24.79 -8.89 -15.09
N GLY A 15 24.92 -7.91 -14.20
CA GLY A 15 24.33 -7.93 -12.86
C GLY A 15 24.74 -6.70 -12.05
N VAL A 16 23.93 -6.33 -11.05
CA VAL A 16 24.18 -5.21 -10.16
C VAL A 16 24.02 -5.65 -8.71
N ILE A 17 24.96 -5.25 -7.86
CA ILE A 17 24.87 -5.40 -6.41
C ILE A 17 24.73 -3.99 -5.82
N VAL A 18 23.61 -3.73 -5.17
CA VAL A 18 23.31 -2.48 -4.47
C VAL A 18 23.71 -2.63 -3.02
N ILE A 19 24.62 -1.77 -2.56
CA ILE A 19 25.07 -1.74 -1.17
C ILE A 19 24.15 -0.82 -0.39
N ARG A 20 23.53 -1.32 0.68
CA ARG A 20 22.69 -0.50 1.55
C ARG A 20 23.56 0.46 2.34
N ASN A 21 23.28 1.75 2.22
CA ASN A 21 23.88 2.78 3.08
C ASN A 21 22.96 3.03 4.27
N LYS A 22 23.55 3.24 5.46
CA LYS A 22 22.82 3.67 6.66
C LYS A 22 22.26 5.09 6.51
N ALA A 23 22.93 5.94 5.74
CA ALA A 23 22.46 7.28 5.46
C ALA A 23 21.32 7.26 4.43
N LEU A 24 20.19 7.89 4.78
CA LEU A 24 19.03 8.00 3.89
C LEU A 24 19.30 9.02 2.76
N PRO A 25 18.78 8.77 1.54
CA PRO A 25 18.91 9.72 0.43
C PRO A 25 18.20 11.06 0.74
N GLN A 26 18.91 12.18 0.60
CA GLN A 26 18.35 13.51 0.91
C GLN A 26 17.12 13.89 0.06
N ARG A 27 17.06 13.42 -1.19
CA ARG A 27 15.94 13.71 -2.11
C ARG A 27 14.80 12.69 -2.03
N GLY A 28 14.83 11.79 -1.05
CA GLY A 28 13.93 10.64 -0.98
C GLY A 28 14.20 9.61 -2.07
N PHE A 29 13.67 8.41 -1.89
CA PHE A 29 13.82 7.30 -2.83
C PHE A 29 12.56 6.43 -2.76
N SER A 30 11.74 6.46 -3.81
CA SER A 30 10.51 5.67 -3.92
C SER A 30 10.46 5.00 -5.29
N PRO A 31 10.55 3.65 -5.37
CA PRO A 31 10.59 2.91 -6.62
C PRO A 31 9.23 2.76 -7.31
N ASP A 32 8.16 3.21 -6.64
CA ASP A 32 6.79 3.17 -7.12
C ASP A 32 6.54 4.18 -8.26
N GLN A 33 5.37 4.12 -8.88
CA GLN A 33 4.91 5.08 -9.87
C GLN A 33 4.53 6.42 -9.23
N SER A 34 4.45 7.47 -10.05
CA SER A 34 3.99 8.80 -9.60
C SER A 34 2.53 8.79 -9.14
N CYS A 35 1.71 7.95 -9.77
CA CYS A 35 0.30 7.73 -9.50
C CYS A 35 0.08 6.22 -9.32
N PRO A 36 0.18 5.70 -8.07
CA PRO A 36 -0.03 4.29 -7.78
C PRO A 36 -1.45 3.82 -8.15
N ASN A 37 -1.60 2.56 -8.57
CA ASN A 37 -2.88 1.91 -8.95
C ASN A 37 -3.77 2.70 -9.94
N ARG A 38 -3.18 3.57 -10.78
CA ARG A 38 -3.91 4.52 -11.64
C ARG A 38 -4.92 3.91 -12.60
N ASN A 39 -4.76 2.64 -12.97
CA ASN A 39 -5.60 1.95 -13.94
C ASN A 39 -6.77 1.19 -13.30
N MET A 40 -6.78 1.08 -11.97
CA MET A 40 -7.74 0.25 -11.21
C MET A 40 -8.55 1.09 -10.22
N GLY A 41 -8.28 2.40 -10.17
CA GLY A 41 -9.06 3.35 -9.38
C GLY A 41 -10.34 3.79 -10.08
N MET A 42 -11.22 4.45 -9.31
CA MET A 42 -12.51 4.96 -9.78
C MET A 42 -12.39 5.98 -10.92
N TYR A 43 -11.30 6.76 -10.98
CA TYR A 43 -11.12 7.85 -11.93
C TYR A 43 -10.54 7.44 -13.29
N THR A 44 -10.41 6.14 -13.59
CA THR A 44 -9.70 5.64 -14.78
C THR A 44 -10.26 6.21 -16.09
N GLU A 45 -11.58 6.40 -16.17
CA GLU A 45 -12.26 6.93 -17.37
C GLU A 45 -12.65 8.42 -17.24
N ASP A 46 -12.33 9.07 -16.12
CA ASP A 46 -12.73 10.46 -15.87
C ASP A 46 -11.78 11.46 -16.54
N LYS A 47 -12.33 12.51 -17.16
CA LYS A 47 -11.53 13.47 -17.95
C LYS A 47 -10.64 14.37 -17.07
N ASP A 48 -11.09 14.69 -15.87
CA ASP A 48 -10.44 15.68 -15.00
C ASP A 48 -9.47 15.01 -14.02
N TYR A 49 -9.74 13.75 -13.63
CA TYR A 49 -8.99 13.04 -12.59
C TYR A 49 -8.20 11.81 -13.07
N ALA A 50 -8.40 11.32 -14.30
CA ALA A 50 -7.66 10.16 -14.81
C ALA A 50 -6.13 10.35 -14.73
N GLY A 51 -5.44 9.27 -14.37
CA GLY A 51 -3.97 9.26 -14.28
C GLY A 51 -3.39 10.25 -13.27
N CYS A 52 -4.17 10.67 -12.27
CA CYS A 52 -3.80 11.69 -11.30
C CYS A 52 -3.48 13.06 -11.94
N ALA A 53 -4.28 13.49 -12.92
CA ALA A 53 -4.06 14.75 -13.65
C ALA A 53 -4.03 16.00 -12.74
N THR A 54 -4.71 15.97 -11.59
CA THR A 54 -4.77 17.10 -10.64
C THR A 54 -3.57 17.19 -9.70
N GLY A 55 -2.74 16.15 -9.59
CA GLY A 55 -1.55 16.14 -8.73
C GLY A 55 -0.93 14.76 -8.57
N SER A 56 0.38 14.71 -8.33
CA SER A 56 1.12 13.45 -8.16
C SER A 56 1.16 13.05 -6.69
N TRP A 57 0.62 11.88 -6.34
CA TRP A 57 0.63 11.33 -4.97
C TRP A 57 2.03 10.89 -4.52
N ASN A 58 2.84 10.38 -5.46
CA ASN A 58 4.25 10.08 -5.22
C ASN A 58 5.11 11.10 -6.00
N PRO A 59 5.75 12.07 -5.34
CA PRO A 59 6.53 13.11 -6.01
C PRO A 59 7.71 12.56 -6.81
N GLN A 60 8.21 13.38 -7.75
CA GLN A 60 9.36 13.02 -8.55
C GLN A 60 10.58 12.75 -7.66
N ASN A 61 11.14 11.56 -7.79
CA ASN A 61 12.33 11.14 -7.08
C ASN A 61 13.28 10.39 -8.03
N PRO A 62 14.54 10.09 -7.62
CA PRO A 62 15.51 9.43 -8.49
C PRO A 62 15.14 8.01 -8.91
N ALA A 63 14.30 7.33 -8.14
CA ALA A 63 13.95 5.92 -8.29
C ALA A 63 12.58 5.66 -8.92
N LEU A 64 11.86 6.72 -9.26
CA LEU A 64 10.48 6.63 -9.75
C LEU A 64 10.35 5.59 -10.88
N ASN A 65 9.33 4.74 -10.79
CA ASN A 65 9.02 3.64 -11.70
C ASN A 65 10.02 2.47 -11.72
N MET A 66 11.10 2.47 -10.95
CA MET A 66 12.13 1.41 -11.02
C MET A 66 11.59 0.01 -10.71
N PHE A 67 10.54 -0.11 -9.88
CA PHE A 67 9.90 -1.40 -9.58
C PHE A 67 9.23 -2.02 -10.81
N PHE A 68 8.66 -1.20 -11.69
CA PHE A 68 7.86 -1.65 -12.83
C PHE A 68 8.67 -1.78 -14.13
N VAL A 69 9.99 -1.58 -14.06
CA VAL A 69 10.90 -1.76 -15.20
C VAL A 69 11.33 -3.23 -15.28
N HIS A 70 11.30 -3.79 -16.50
CA HIS A 70 11.86 -5.11 -16.78
C HIS A 70 13.38 -5.04 -16.91
N TRP A 71 14.10 -5.47 -15.87
CA TRP A 71 15.56 -5.53 -15.85
C TRP A 71 16.07 -6.83 -16.49
N ARG A 72 16.98 -6.72 -17.47
CA ARG A 72 17.57 -7.87 -18.18
C ARG A 72 18.76 -8.51 -17.44
N PHE A 73 19.04 -8.05 -16.23
CA PHE A 73 20.10 -8.55 -15.36
C PHE A 73 19.63 -8.59 -13.91
N PRO A 74 20.16 -9.49 -13.08
CA PRO A 74 19.82 -9.57 -11.66
C PRO A 74 20.32 -8.34 -10.89
N ILE A 75 19.50 -7.89 -9.93
CA ILE A 75 19.84 -6.81 -9.01
C ILE A 75 19.68 -7.36 -7.58
N PHE A 76 20.77 -7.38 -6.81
CA PHE A 76 20.77 -7.87 -5.43
C PHE A 76 21.08 -6.72 -4.49
N MET A 77 20.44 -6.70 -3.31
CA MET A 77 20.82 -5.81 -2.22
C MET A 77 21.74 -6.55 -1.25
N LEU A 78 22.83 -5.90 -0.86
CA LEU A 78 23.66 -6.31 0.28
C LEU A 78 23.47 -5.32 1.42
N ASP A 79 23.06 -5.86 2.57
CA ASP A 79 22.86 -5.11 3.81
C ASP A 79 23.93 -5.46 4.87
N ASN A 80 24.48 -6.68 4.82
CA ASN A 80 25.44 -7.15 5.81
C ASN A 80 26.81 -6.47 5.64
N GLU A 81 27.24 -5.71 6.66
CA GLU A 81 28.48 -4.93 6.64
C GLU A 81 29.74 -5.79 6.38
N THR A 82 29.82 -6.99 6.95
CA THR A 82 30.95 -7.90 6.73
C THR A 82 31.02 -8.37 5.28
N SER A 83 29.86 -8.63 4.66
CA SER A 83 29.79 -9.01 3.24
C SER A 83 30.15 -7.85 2.32
N ILE A 84 29.75 -6.63 2.70
CA ILE A 84 30.10 -5.40 1.99
C ILE A 84 31.61 -5.14 2.07
N ASP A 85 32.21 -5.23 3.26
CA ASP A 85 33.66 -5.08 3.46
C ASP A 85 34.46 -6.10 2.63
N PHE A 86 34.03 -7.37 2.64
CA PHE A 86 34.67 -8.40 1.84
C PHE A 86 34.64 -8.06 0.34
N LEU A 87 33.47 -7.70 -0.19
CA LEU A 87 33.30 -7.41 -1.61
C LEU A 87 34.09 -6.17 -2.04
N VAL A 88 34.01 -5.09 -1.27
CA VAL A 88 34.62 -3.79 -1.62
C VAL A 88 36.11 -3.79 -1.33
N ASN A 89 36.51 -4.08 -0.09
CA ASN A 89 37.90 -3.92 0.36
C ASN A 89 38.77 -5.12 0.02
N LYS A 90 38.29 -6.35 0.24
CA LYS A 90 39.11 -7.55 0.07
C LYS A 90 39.12 -8.07 -1.36
N CYS A 91 38.04 -7.86 -2.12
CA CYS A 91 37.91 -8.35 -3.49
C CYS A 91 38.15 -7.24 -4.52
N TYR A 92 37.32 -6.20 -4.56
CA TYR A 92 37.43 -5.16 -5.59
C TYR A 92 38.71 -4.32 -5.45
N HIS A 93 38.99 -3.78 -4.26
CA HIS A 93 40.16 -2.90 -4.09
C HIS A 93 41.49 -3.63 -4.28
N THR A 94 41.57 -4.89 -3.85
CA THR A 94 42.77 -5.74 -4.00
C THR A 94 43.06 -6.12 -5.46
N PHE A 95 42.03 -6.49 -6.24
CA PHE A 95 42.23 -7.14 -7.54
C PHE A 95 41.83 -6.28 -8.75
N ASN A 96 40.91 -5.31 -8.61
CA ASN A 96 40.27 -4.64 -9.75
C ASN A 96 40.56 -3.12 -9.83
N THR A 97 41.43 -2.57 -8.98
CA THR A 97 41.79 -1.13 -8.99
C THR A 97 42.80 -0.76 -10.06
N GLN A 98 43.70 -1.68 -10.43
CA GLN A 98 44.70 -1.47 -11.48
C GLN A 98 44.22 -2.05 -12.81
N LYS A 99 44.30 -1.27 -13.89
CA LYS A 99 43.94 -1.70 -15.25
C LYS A 99 45.06 -2.53 -15.89
N ASP A 100 45.55 -3.54 -15.19
CA ASP A 100 46.55 -4.45 -15.71
C ASP A 100 45.85 -5.71 -16.21
N ALA A 101 45.82 -5.91 -17.53
CA ALA A 101 45.08 -7.00 -18.17
C ALA A 101 45.65 -8.40 -17.83
N SER A 102 46.82 -8.48 -17.21
CA SER A 102 47.54 -9.70 -16.87
C SER A 102 47.27 -10.23 -15.46
N LYS A 103 46.53 -9.50 -14.61
CA LYS A 103 46.24 -9.89 -13.22
C LYS A 103 44.93 -10.65 -13.09
N ALA A 104 44.89 -11.58 -12.12
CA ALA A 104 43.66 -12.25 -11.73
C ALA A 104 42.65 -11.23 -11.17
N LEU A 105 41.46 -11.19 -11.75
CA LEU A 105 40.39 -10.29 -11.35
C LEU A 105 39.44 -10.94 -10.34
N CYS A 106 38.91 -10.13 -9.44
CA CYS A 106 37.75 -10.48 -8.63
C CYS A 106 36.48 -10.40 -9.49
N ALA A 107 35.65 -11.44 -9.42
CA ALA A 107 34.35 -11.51 -10.09
C ALA A 107 33.27 -12.04 -9.14
N ALA A 108 32.04 -11.60 -9.36
CA ALA A 108 30.86 -12.09 -8.63
C ALA A 108 29.90 -12.77 -9.60
N GLN A 109 29.33 -13.90 -9.20
CA GLN A 109 28.29 -14.60 -9.94
C GLN A 109 26.95 -14.48 -9.22
N LEU A 110 25.98 -13.83 -9.84
CA LEU A 110 24.63 -13.67 -9.31
C LEU A 110 23.71 -14.73 -9.94
N LYS A 111 23.08 -15.56 -9.11
CA LYS A 111 22.15 -16.61 -9.56
C LYS A 111 20.73 -16.25 -9.16
N SER A 112 19.92 -15.82 -10.12
CA SER A 112 18.50 -15.49 -9.92
C SER A 112 17.69 -15.85 -11.17
N ARG A 113 17.62 -17.15 -11.46
CA ARG A 113 16.86 -17.65 -12.60
C ARG A 113 15.38 -17.71 -12.22
N MET A 114 14.57 -16.87 -12.84
CA MET A 114 13.11 -16.91 -12.72
C MET A 114 12.51 -17.88 -13.76
N SER A 115 11.59 -18.75 -13.31
CA SER A 115 10.94 -19.77 -14.16
C SER A 115 9.77 -19.20 -14.97
N ALA A 116 9.10 -18.16 -14.45
CA ALA A 116 8.03 -17.44 -15.13
C ALA A 116 8.59 -16.51 -16.22
N ALA A 117 7.85 -16.33 -17.31
CA ALA A 117 8.21 -15.44 -18.40
C ALA A 117 6.98 -14.90 -19.14
N LYS A 118 7.17 -13.76 -19.82
CA LYS A 118 6.21 -13.08 -20.70
C LYS A 118 5.08 -12.35 -19.99
N ASP A 119 4.03 -13.06 -19.58
CA ASP A 119 2.81 -12.48 -18.99
C ASP A 119 2.08 -13.49 -18.09
N SER A 120 1.21 -12.99 -17.20
CA SER A 120 0.48 -13.82 -16.23
C SER A 120 -0.42 -14.86 -16.90
N VAL A 121 -1.07 -14.53 -18.02
CA VAL A 121 -1.95 -15.46 -18.75
C VAL A 121 -1.16 -16.65 -19.29
N THR A 122 -0.01 -16.37 -19.91
CA THR A 122 0.90 -17.37 -20.45
C THR A 122 1.49 -18.22 -19.33
N CYS A 123 1.87 -17.59 -18.21
CA CYS A 123 2.46 -18.29 -17.08
C CYS A 123 1.47 -19.23 -16.36
N LEU A 124 0.26 -18.75 -16.06
CA LEU A 124 -0.78 -19.57 -15.43
C LEU A 124 -1.21 -20.71 -16.36
N ARG A 125 -1.39 -20.43 -17.66
CA ARG A 125 -1.69 -21.48 -18.64
C ARG A 125 -0.63 -22.57 -18.64
N ARG A 126 0.67 -22.21 -18.66
CA ARG A 126 1.77 -23.19 -18.64
C ARG A 126 1.84 -23.98 -17.33
N SER A 127 1.49 -23.35 -16.21
CA SER A 127 1.50 -23.99 -14.89
C SER A 127 0.35 -25.00 -14.73
N ASN A 128 -0.76 -24.81 -15.45
CA ASN A 128 -1.93 -25.68 -15.41
C ASN A 128 -1.90 -26.81 -16.44
N ILE A 129 -0.87 -26.88 -17.29
CA ILE A 129 -0.69 -27.98 -18.24
C ILE A 129 -0.16 -29.19 -17.48
N ALA A 130 -1.05 -30.13 -17.18
CA ALA A 130 -0.72 -31.43 -16.57
C ALA A 130 -0.17 -32.45 -17.61
N SER A 131 0.61 -32.01 -18.60
CA SER A 131 1.08 -32.87 -19.69
C SER A 131 2.41 -33.57 -19.39
N THR A 132 2.99 -33.37 -18.20
CA THR A 132 4.25 -33.98 -17.78
C THR A 132 4.04 -34.88 -16.58
N LEU A 133 4.77 -36.01 -16.52
CA LEU A 133 4.82 -36.92 -15.35
C LEU A 133 5.16 -36.17 -14.04
N HIS A 134 5.81 -35.01 -14.15
CA HIS A 134 6.05 -34.06 -13.06
C HIS A 134 5.51 -32.69 -13.45
N PRO A 135 4.29 -32.31 -13.01
CA PRO A 135 3.75 -30.99 -13.30
C PRO A 135 4.63 -29.92 -12.65
N VAL A 136 5.06 -28.94 -13.46
CA VAL A 136 5.89 -27.82 -13.00
C VAL A 136 5.03 -26.57 -12.90
N ARG A 137 4.93 -26.01 -11.70
CA ARG A 137 4.29 -24.71 -11.48
C ARG A 137 5.31 -23.60 -11.77
N TYR A 138 4.99 -22.70 -12.71
CA TYR A 138 5.90 -21.62 -13.12
C TYR A 138 5.63 -20.31 -12.36
N CYS A 139 4.40 -20.07 -11.90
CA CYS A 139 4.03 -18.91 -11.09
C CYS A 139 2.86 -19.22 -10.16
N ASP A 140 2.71 -18.33 -9.19
CA ASP A 140 1.65 -18.30 -8.21
C ASP A 140 0.86 -16.99 -8.34
N PRO A 141 -0.48 -17.01 -8.17
CA PRO A 141 -1.23 -15.77 -8.03
C PRO A 141 -0.79 -15.07 -6.74
N LEU A 142 -0.58 -13.75 -6.83
CA LEU A 142 -0.36 -12.93 -5.64
C LEU A 142 -1.67 -12.84 -4.87
N SER A 143 -1.69 -13.39 -3.66
CA SER A 143 -2.89 -13.45 -2.84
C SER A 143 -2.56 -13.29 -1.37
N GLY A 144 -3.51 -12.78 -0.61
CA GLY A 144 -3.43 -12.61 0.83
C GLY A 144 -4.79 -12.78 1.48
N ARG A 145 -4.88 -12.47 2.77
CA ARG A 145 -6.15 -12.45 3.51
C ARG A 145 -6.40 -11.07 4.08
N ASN A 146 -7.61 -10.58 3.89
CA ASN A 146 -8.11 -9.42 4.63
C ASN A 146 -8.43 -9.85 6.07
N ILE A 147 -8.26 -8.94 7.01
CA ILE A 147 -8.66 -9.13 8.40
C ILE A 147 -9.86 -8.23 8.63
N ILE A 148 -10.97 -8.81 9.06
CA ILE A 148 -12.22 -8.10 9.31
C ILE A 148 -12.72 -8.41 10.71
N SER A 149 -13.33 -7.43 11.36
CA SER A 149 -13.92 -7.58 12.68
C SER A 149 -15.00 -6.55 12.92
N THR A 150 -16.05 -6.88 13.65
CA THR A 150 -17.11 -5.92 14.02
C THR A 150 -17.02 -5.54 15.49
N LEU A 151 -17.40 -4.30 15.83
CA LEU A 151 -17.43 -3.84 17.21
C LEU A 151 -18.45 -4.63 18.05
N HIS A 152 -19.64 -4.83 17.49
CA HIS A 152 -20.64 -5.74 18.04
C HIS A 152 -20.72 -7.02 17.21
N PRO A 153 -20.81 -8.20 17.84
CA PRO A 153 -20.94 -9.46 17.12
C PRO A 153 -22.24 -9.44 16.30
N THR A 154 -22.12 -9.88 15.05
CA THR A 154 -23.27 -10.12 14.18
C THR A 154 -23.52 -11.62 14.10
N TYR A 155 -24.77 -12.01 13.84
CA TYR A 155 -25.20 -13.40 13.82
C TYR A 155 -26.07 -13.61 12.59
N ASN A 156 -25.92 -14.75 11.90
CA ASN A 156 -26.68 -15.12 10.70
C ASN A 156 -28.21 -15.08 10.88
N ASN A 157 -28.71 -15.21 12.12
CA ASN A 157 -30.13 -15.15 12.45
C ASN A 157 -30.71 -13.73 12.53
N LYS A 158 -29.88 -12.69 12.47
CA LYS A 158 -30.31 -11.29 12.48
C LYS A 158 -30.07 -10.65 11.12
N ALA A 159 -31.13 -10.09 10.54
CA ALA A 159 -31.01 -9.21 9.40
C ALA A 159 -30.23 -7.95 9.80
N VAL A 160 -29.33 -7.52 8.91
CA VAL A 160 -28.61 -6.26 9.08
C VAL A 160 -29.42 -5.18 8.39
N ASP A 161 -29.68 -4.07 9.09
CA ASP A 161 -30.47 -2.98 8.51
C ASP A 161 -29.68 -2.23 7.43
N ASN A 162 -30.39 -1.68 6.44
CA ASN A 162 -29.79 -0.81 5.43
C ASN A 162 -29.15 0.41 6.10
N ARG A 163 -27.97 0.82 5.61
CA ARG A 163 -27.25 2.00 6.13
C ARG A 163 -27.00 1.94 7.66
N SER A 164 -26.73 0.76 8.21
CA SER A 164 -26.47 0.55 9.65
C SER A 164 -25.00 0.29 10.01
N VAL A 165 -24.13 0.08 9.02
CA VAL A 165 -22.71 -0.27 9.24
C VAL A 165 -21.78 0.86 8.81
N ILE A 166 -20.84 1.21 9.68
CA ILE A 166 -19.72 2.12 9.36
C ILE A 166 -18.47 1.28 9.17
N VAL A 167 -17.83 1.39 8.00
CA VAL A 167 -16.58 0.67 7.72
C VAL A 167 -15.40 1.59 8.02
N ILE A 168 -14.45 1.12 8.82
CA ILE A 168 -13.17 1.79 9.04
C ILE A 168 -12.07 0.88 8.50
N GLY A 169 -11.41 1.34 7.45
CA GLY A 169 -10.46 0.59 6.65
C GLY A 169 -9.01 1.08 6.80
N SER A 170 -8.04 0.19 6.68
CA SER A 170 -6.64 0.52 6.43
C SER A 170 -5.98 -0.54 5.57
N ARG A 171 -4.97 -0.17 4.78
CA ARG A 171 -4.08 -1.14 4.12
C ARG A 171 -3.12 -1.81 5.10
N LEU A 172 -2.73 -3.05 4.79
CA LEU A 172 -1.78 -3.87 5.54
C LEU A 172 -0.43 -3.99 4.83
N ASP A 173 -0.47 -4.10 3.51
CA ASP A 173 0.67 -4.49 2.69
C ASP A 173 1.45 -3.31 2.15
N THR A 174 2.72 -3.57 1.84
CA THR A 174 3.65 -2.65 1.17
C THR A 174 4.57 -3.45 0.27
N PHE A 175 5.36 -2.76 -0.54
CA PHE A 175 6.37 -3.42 -1.36
C PHE A 175 7.63 -2.55 -1.44
N SER A 176 8.71 -3.17 -1.91
CA SER A 176 9.92 -2.45 -2.32
C SER A 176 10.50 -3.09 -3.58
N MET A 177 11.62 -2.56 -4.05
CA MET A 177 12.37 -3.14 -5.17
C MET A 177 12.95 -4.53 -4.87
N PHE A 178 13.14 -4.87 -3.59
CA PHE A 178 13.81 -6.10 -3.19
C PHE A 178 12.85 -7.01 -2.43
N ASP A 179 12.82 -8.27 -2.84
CA ASP A 179 11.99 -9.30 -2.22
C ASP A 179 12.34 -9.48 -0.73
N ASN A 180 11.32 -9.80 0.07
CA ASN A 180 11.38 -9.92 1.53
C ASN A 180 11.84 -8.68 2.31
N ILE A 181 11.95 -7.50 1.68
CA ILE A 181 12.29 -6.24 2.36
C ILE A 181 11.20 -5.22 2.05
N ALA A 182 10.18 -5.13 2.89
CA ALA A 182 9.10 -4.16 2.74
C ALA A 182 8.68 -3.59 4.11
N PRO A 183 9.48 -2.67 4.71
CA PRO A 183 9.27 -2.22 6.08
C PRO A 183 8.01 -1.36 6.26
N GLY A 184 7.62 -0.60 5.24
CA GLY A 184 6.27 -0.04 5.17
C GLY A 184 5.83 0.92 6.28
N ALA A 185 6.77 1.55 7.00
CA ALA A 185 6.51 2.26 8.25
C ALA A 185 5.38 3.29 8.16
N ASP A 186 5.45 4.20 7.18
CA ASP A 186 4.40 5.20 6.99
C ASP A 186 3.30 4.74 6.03
N SER A 187 3.65 4.00 4.98
CA SER A 187 2.70 3.60 3.94
C SER A 187 1.61 2.63 4.43
N ALA A 188 1.90 1.76 5.40
CA ALA A 188 0.90 0.83 5.94
C ALA A 188 0.87 0.79 7.47
N VAL A 189 2.04 0.73 8.13
CA VAL A 189 2.10 0.47 9.58
C VAL A 189 1.38 1.53 10.38
N THR A 190 1.56 2.82 10.08
CA THR A 190 0.82 3.87 10.80
C THR A 190 -0.69 3.75 10.64
N GLY A 191 -1.19 3.47 9.44
CA GLY A 191 -2.61 3.31 9.18
C GLY A 191 -3.24 2.18 10.01
N PHE A 192 -2.72 0.95 9.88
CA PHE A 192 -3.37 -0.19 10.53
C PHE A 192 -3.11 -0.20 12.04
N VAL A 193 -1.98 0.32 12.53
CA VAL A 193 -1.73 0.46 13.98
C VAL A 193 -2.71 1.45 14.57
N THR A 194 -2.95 2.60 13.92
CA THR A 194 -3.97 3.55 14.36
C THR A 194 -5.36 2.91 14.36
N LEU A 195 -5.71 2.14 13.33
CA LEU A 195 -6.98 1.42 13.28
C LEU A 195 -7.14 0.43 14.45
N LEU A 196 -6.08 -0.33 14.77
CA LEU A 196 -6.08 -1.25 15.92
C LEU A 196 -6.23 -0.50 17.26
N SER A 197 -5.56 0.65 17.42
CA SER A 197 -5.72 1.50 18.59
C SER A 197 -7.16 2.02 18.71
N VAL A 198 -7.75 2.48 17.60
CA VAL A 198 -9.16 2.94 17.56
C VAL A 198 -10.11 1.81 17.93
N ALA A 199 -9.92 0.61 17.37
CA ALA A 199 -10.75 -0.55 17.70
C ALA A 199 -10.65 -0.93 19.19
N HIS A 200 -9.44 -0.87 19.77
CA HIS A 200 -9.23 -1.13 21.20
C HIS A 200 -9.94 -0.10 22.08
N LEU A 201 -9.80 1.20 21.77
CA LEU A 201 -10.44 2.28 22.52
C LEU A 201 -11.97 2.23 22.42
N LEU A 202 -12.52 1.97 21.23
CA LEU A 202 -13.96 1.83 21.03
C LEU A 202 -14.53 0.65 21.82
N LYS A 203 -13.80 -0.46 21.91
CA LYS A 203 -14.21 -1.59 22.76
C LYS A 203 -14.32 -1.19 24.23
N LEU A 204 -13.31 -0.52 24.78
CA LEU A 204 -13.31 -0.07 26.18
C LEU A 204 -14.45 0.93 26.48
N MET A 205 -14.72 1.84 25.55
CA MET A 205 -15.84 2.78 25.67
C MET A 205 -17.20 2.06 25.61
N ASN A 206 -17.31 1.04 24.75
CA ASN A 206 -18.53 0.27 24.58
C ASN A 206 -18.86 -0.59 25.82
N GLU A 207 -17.87 -1.14 26.51
CA GLU A 207 -18.08 -1.87 27.78
C GLU A 207 -18.66 -0.95 28.88
N SER A 208 -18.42 0.36 28.78
CA SER A 208 -18.97 1.37 29.70
C SER A 208 -20.34 1.90 29.28
N ALA A 209 -20.75 1.70 28.02
CA ALA A 209 -22.00 2.19 27.47
C ALA A 209 -23.07 1.10 27.57
N GLY A 210 -23.94 1.18 28.59
CA GLY A 210 -24.94 0.14 28.90
C GLY A 210 -25.98 -0.16 27.80
N VAL A 211 -26.02 0.60 26.70
CA VAL A 211 -26.90 0.35 25.55
C VAL A 211 -26.06 0.35 24.27
N PRO A 212 -26.10 -0.71 23.44
CA PRO A 212 -25.36 -0.76 22.19
C PRO A 212 -25.90 0.30 21.21
N PRO A 213 -25.02 1.01 20.49
CA PRO A 213 -25.42 1.96 19.46
C PRO A 213 -26.24 1.28 18.35
N GLN A 214 -27.14 2.06 17.76
CA GLN A 214 -27.98 1.63 16.62
C GLN A 214 -27.15 1.24 15.38
N LYS A 215 -25.93 1.77 15.26
CA LYS A 215 -25.03 1.53 14.13
C LYS A 215 -23.85 0.69 14.60
N ASN A 216 -23.47 -0.29 13.80
CA ASN A 216 -22.29 -1.12 14.07
C ASN A 216 -21.07 -0.59 13.32
N VAL A 217 -19.88 -0.93 13.81
CA VAL A 217 -18.60 -0.57 13.16
C VAL A 217 -17.95 -1.86 12.66
N LEU A 218 -17.57 -1.88 11.39
CA LEU A 218 -16.77 -2.92 10.76
C LEU A 218 -15.35 -2.39 10.57
N PHE A 219 -14.39 -2.97 11.27
CA PHE A 219 -12.97 -2.74 11.06
C PHE A 219 -12.47 -3.67 9.96
N ALA A 220 -11.79 -3.12 8.96
CA ALA A 220 -11.22 -3.88 7.85
C ALA A 220 -9.75 -3.50 7.63
N ILE A 221 -8.89 -4.51 7.60
CA ILE A 221 -7.48 -4.38 7.26
C ILE A 221 -7.27 -5.15 5.95
N PHE A 222 -6.97 -4.41 4.89
CA PHE A 222 -6.92 -4.93 3.53
C PHE A 222 -5.51 -5.35 3.14
N ASN A 223 -5.37 -6.51 2.52
CA ASN A 223 -4.10 -7.05 2.05
C ASN A 223 -4.08 -7.12 0.52
N GLY A 224 -3.01 -6.61 -0.08
CA GLY A 224 -2.82 -6.52 -1.53
C GLY A 224 -3.29 -5.18 -2.11
N GLU A 225 -3.41 -4.14 -1.29
CA GLU A 225 -3.79 -2.79 -1.75
C GLU A 225 -2.66 -2.14 -2.56
N ALA A 226 -1.40 -2.50 -2.33
CA ALA A 226 -0.28 -1.95 -3.10
C ALA A 226 -0.19 -2.52 -4.52
N PHE A 227 -0.96 -3.58 -4.82
CA PHE A 227 -1.00 -4.24 -6.11
C PHE A 227 -2.42 -4.22 -6.66
N ASP A 228 -2.88 -3.06 -7.13
CA ASP A 228 -4.16 -2.94 -7.84
C ASP A 228 -5.39 -3.39 -7.00
N TYR A 229 -5.39 -3.09 -5.70
CA TYR A 229 -6.54 -3.28 -4.81
C TYR A 229 -7.04 -4.73 -4.71
N ILE A 230 -6.14 -5.73 -4.65
CA ILE A 230 -6.50 -7.16 -4.60
C ILE A 230 -7.47 -7.46 -3.44
N GLY A 231 -7.19 -6.93 -2.26
CA GLY A 231 -7.95 -7.22 -1.04
C GLY A 231 -9.32 -6.57 -1.04
N SER A 232 -9.37 -5.25 -1.22
CA SER A 232 -10.60 -4.48 -1.19
C SER A 232 -11.53 -4.81 -2.37
N SER A 233 -11.00 -5.03 -3.57
CA SER A 233 -11.81 -5.47 -4.74
C SER A 233 -12.47 -6.83 -4.50
N ARG A 234 -11.74 -7.78 -3.87
CA ARG A 234 -12.31 -9.08 -3.50
C ARG A 234 -13.43 -8.94 -2.47
N MET A 235 -13.27 -8.07 -1.48
CA MET A 235 -14.32 -7.80 -0.49
C MET A 235 -15.59 -7.28 -1.17
N VAL A 236 -15.47 -6.29 -2.07
CA VAL A 236 -16.61 -5.73 -2.80
C VAL A 236 -17.30 -6.82 -3.64
N TYR A 237 -16.52 -7.62 -4.36
CA TYR A 237 -17.05 -8.75 -5.14
C TYR A 237 -17.86 -9.71 -4.26
N ASP A 238 -17.34 -10.10 -3.09
CA ASP A 238 -18.05 -11.00 -2.18
C ASP A 238 -19.32 -10.36 -1.58
N MET A 239 -19.31 -9.05 -1.30
CA MET A 239 -20.51 -8.31 -0.87
C MET A 239 -21.58 -8.27 -1.96
N GLU A 240 -21.21 -8.07 -3.23
CA GLU A 240 -22.14 -8.09 -4.36
C GLU A 240 -22.73 -9.48 -4.61
N LYS A 241 -21.95 -10.53 -4.37
CA LYS A 241 -22.40 -11.93 -4.49
C LYS A 241 -23.16 -12.43 -3.26
N GLY A 242 -23.28 -11.63 -2.20
CA GLY A 242 -23.91 -12.05 -0.94
C GLY A 242 -23.13 -13.15 -0.22
N GLN A 243 -21.81 -13.20 -0.42
CA GLN A 243 -20.89 -14.19 0.14
C GLN A 243 -19.97 -13.59 1.21
N PHE A 244 -20.15 -12.31 1.54
CA PHE A 244 -19.37 -11.62 2.55
C PHE A 244 -20.13 -11.51 3.88
N PRO A 245 -19.45 -11.69 5.03
CA PRO A 245 -18.11 -12.27 5.16
C PRO A 245 -18.11 -13.79 4.86
N GLU A 246 -16.97 -14.32 4.42
CA GLU A 246 -16.82 -15.76 4.20
C GLU A 246 -16.99 -16.51 5.54
N PRO A 247 -17.84 -17.56 5.63
CA PRO A 247 -18.06 -18.28 6.87
C PRO A 247 -16.74 -18.88 7.41
N PRO A 248 -16.44 -18.70 8.71
CA PRO A 248 -15.27 -19.32 9.30
C PRO A 248 -15.37 -20.85 9.25
N VAL A 249 -14.33 -21.50 8.72
CA VAL A 249 -14.25 -22.96 8.52
C VAL A 249 -14.42 -23.78 9.82
N ALA A 250 -14.27 -23.15 11.00
CA ALA A 250 -14.10 -23.84 12.28
C ALA A 250 -15.02 -23.39 13.43
N SER A 251 -16.02 -22.52 13.23
CA SER A 251 -16.88 -22.05 14.33
C SER A 251 -18.36 -22.05 13.97
N GLY A 252 -19.19 -22.69 14.80
CA GLY A 252 -20.65 -22.78 14.65
C GLY A 252 -21.43 -21.47 14.85
N VAL A 253 -20.76 -20.33 14.85
CA VAL A 253 -21.40 -19.00 14.86
C VAL A 253 -20.99 -18.29 13.59
N GLU A 254 -21.92 -18.26 12.64
CA GLU A 254 -21.72 -17.53 11.40
C GLU A 254 -22.13 -16.06 11.60
N PRO A 255 -21.28 -15.11 11.17
CA PRO A 255 -21.65 -13.70 11.14
C PRO A 255 -22.83 -13.45 10.18
N ALA A 256 -23.52 -12.32 10.36
CA ALA A 256 -24.55 -11.92 9.41
C ALA A 256 -23.93 -11.56 8.05
N GLN A 257 -24.62 -11.92 6.96
CA GLN A 257 -24.19 -11.53 5.62
C GLN A 257 -24.31 -10.02 5.43
N LEU A 258 -23.28 -9.41 4.87
CA LEU A 258 -23.17 -7.97 4.66
C LEU A 258 -23.06 -7.67 3.16
N GLY A 259 -24.06 -6.98 2.60
CA GLY A 259 -24.00 -6.36 1.28
C GLY A 259 -23.64 -4.88 1.33
N LEU A 260 -23.36 -4.29 0.16
CA LEU A 260 -22.97 -2.89 0.00
C LEU A 260 -24.01 -1.90 0.53
N HIS A 261 -25.31 -2.23 0.43
CA HIS A 261 -26.40 -1.36 0.87
C HIS A 261 -26.51 -1.21 2.40
N HIS A 262 -25.88 -2.09 3.18
CA HIS A 262 -25.78 -1.96 4.63
C HIS A 262 -24.77 -0.88 5.05
N ILE A 263 -23.86 -0.47 4.16
CA ILE A 263 -22.81 0.49 4.46
C ILE A 263 -23.37 1.92 4.44
N LEU A 264 -23.23 2.61 5.58
CA LEU A 264 -23.56 4.02 5.71
C LEU A 264 -22.38 4.93 5.36
N HIS A 265 -21.23 4.68 6.00
CA HIS A 265 -20.01 5.46 5.83
C HIS A 265 -18.81 4.54 5.68
N PHE A 266 -17.82 5.00 4.92
CA PHE A 266 -16.53 4.35 4.74
C PHE A 266 -15.44 5.36 5.08
N VAL A 267 -14.58 5.02 6.04
CA VAL A 267 -13.48 5.85 6.51
C VAL A 267 -12.19 5.07 6.31
N GLU A 268 -11.31 5.54 5.43
CA GLU A 268 -10.00 4.94 5.23
C GLU A 268 -8.92 5.72 5.99
N ILE A 269 -8.00 5.00 6.63
CA ILE A 269 -6.86 5.56 7.35
C ILE A 269 -5.58 5.16 6.62
N GLY A 270 -4.76 6.14 6.25
CA GLY A 270 -3.46 5.90 5.63
C GLY A 270 -2.47 7.03 5.89
N GLN A 271 -1.19 6.70 5.96
CA GLN A 271 -0.05 7.65 6.02
C GLN A 271 -0.19 8.73 7.09
N LEU A 272 -0.20 8.31 8.36
CA LEU A 272 -0.31 9.22 9.51
C LEU A 272 1.05 9.55 10.17
N ALA A 273 2.18 9.02 9.68
CA ALA A 273 3.49 9.26 10.28
C ALA A 273 4.00 10.69 9.99
N PRO A 274 4.94 11.15 10.82
CA PRO A 274 4.76 12.29 11.70
C PRO A 274 4.59 13.60 10.92
N HIS A 275 3.34 14.01 10.74
CA HIS A 275 2.99 15.37 10.35
C HIS A 275 2.41 16.09 11.58
N LYS A 276 3.14 17.11 12.06
CA LYS A 276 2.68 18.01 13.12
C LYS A 276 1.53 18.88 12.61
N PRO A 277 0.64 19.37 13.48
CA PRO A 277 -0.59 18.71 13.95
C PRO A 277 -1.70 18.58 12.86
N GLU A 278 -1.36 18.70 11.58
CA GLU A 278 -2.32 18.72 10.48
C GLU A 278 -2.64 17.31 9.98
N VAL A 279 -3.93 16.99 9.92
CA VAL A 279 -4.45 15.77 9.30
C VAL A 279 -5.33 16.16 8.11
N TYR A 280 -5.14 15.51 6.98
CA TYR A 280 -5.90 15.81 5.77
C TYR A 280 -7.10 14.85 5.64
N ILE A 281 -8.28 15.42 5.37
CA ILE A 281 -9.45 14.64 4.97
C ILE A 281 -9.63 14.82 3.46
N HIS A 282 -9.69 13.70 2.77
CA HIS A 282 -9.95 13.62 1.34
C HIS A 282 -11.38 13.11 1.12
N THR A 283 -12.13 13.76 0.24
CA THR A 283 -13.48 13.35 -0.17
C THR A 283 -13.52 13.23 -1.69
N ASP A 284 -14.36 12.34 -2.20
CA ASP A 284 -14.49 12.11 -3.64
C ASP A 284 -15.30 13.25 -4.31
N PRO A 285 -14.72 14.00 -5.26
CA PRO A 285 -15.43 15.04 -6.00
C PRO A 285 -16.50 14.52 -6.97
N LEU A 286 -16.46 13.24 -7.39
CA LEU A 286 -17.48 12.66 -8.27
C LEU A 286 -18.74 12.26 -7.48
N SER A 287 -18.58 11.54 -6.37
CA SER A 287 -19.69 11.14 -5.50
C SER A 287 -20.39 12.34 -4.86
N THR A 288 -19.64 13.40 -4.53
CA THR A 288 -20.21 14.63 -3.93
C THR A 288 -20.93 15.53 -4.94
N LYS A 289 -21.02 15.17 -6.22
CA LYS A 289 -21.94 15.82 -7.17
C LYS A 289 -23.40 15.53 -6.83
N ASP A 290 -23.69 14.36 -6.23
CA ASP A 290 -25.02 14.05 -5.72
C ASP A 290 -25.28 14.82 -4.40
N ALA A 291 -26.40 15.54 -4.34
CA ALA A 291 -26.72 16.39 -3.20
C ALA A 291 -26.93 15.62 -1.89
N LYS A 292 -27.49 14.40 -1.93
CA LYS A 292 -27.71 13.58 -0.73
C LYS A 292 -26.39 13.03 -0.20
N VAL A 293 -25.52 12.56 -1.10
CA VAL A 293 -24.17 12.10 -0.75
C VAL A 293 -23.35 13.26 -0.19
N ASN A 294 -23.38 14.42 -0.84
CA ASN A 294 -22.64 15.59 -0.39
C ASN A 294 -23.07 16.07 1.02
N ALA A 295 -24.38 16.09 1.30
CA ALA A 295 -24.90 16.43 2.62
C ALA A 295 -24.40 15.43 3.69
N SER A 296 -24.44 14.13 3.39
CA SER A 296 -23.98 13.07 4.28
C SER A 296 -22.48 13.14 4.55
N VAL A 297 -21.67 13.37 3.52
CA VAL A 297 -20.21 13.53 3.62
C VAL A 297 -19.85 14.80 4.38
N SER A 298 -20.52 15.92 4.10
CA SER A 298 -20.28 17.19 4.79
C SER A 298 -20.57 17.10 6.29
N GLU A 299 -21.62 16.40 6.68
CA GLU A 299 -21.94 16.16 8.09
C GLU A 299 -20.90 15.27 8.80
N LEU A 300 -20.39 14.25 8.10
CA LEU A 300 -19.31 13.40 8.61
C LEU A 300 -18.01 14.22 8.81
N VAL A 301 -17.64 15.04 7.83
CA VAL A 301 -16.46 15.93 7.90
C VAL A 301 -16.61 16.93 9.05
N LYS A 302 -17.82 17.50 9.23
CA LYS A 302 -18.12 18.40 10.33
C LYS A 302 -17.95 17.70 11.69
N THR A 303 -18.50 16.50 11.84
CA THR A 303 -18.33 15.67 13.05
C THR A 303 -16.85 15.41 13.36
N PHE A 304 -16.03 15.12 12.35
CA PHE A 304 -14.59 14.94 12.55
C PHE A 304 -13.91 16.22 13.04
N LYS A 305 -14.20 17.37 12.42
CA LYS A 305 -13.65 18.67 12.82
C LYS A 305 -14.05 19.04 14.25
N GLU A 306 -15.31 18.85 14.61
CA GLU A 306 -15.80 19.13 15.97
C GLU A 306 -15.15 18.21 17.01
N SER A 307 -15.00 16.92 16.73
CA SER A 307 -14.28 15.99 17.60
C SER A 307 -12.80 16.34 17.76
N ALA A 308 -12.17 16.88 16.73
CA ALA A 308 -10.75 17.26 16.74
C ALA A 308 -10.44 18.52 17.54
N LEU A 309 -11.41 19.43 17.62
CA LEU A 309 -11.32 20.67 18.42
C LEU A 309 -11.46 20.43 19.92
N LYS A 310 -11.79 19.21 20.35
CA LYS A 310 -11.84 18.87 21.77
C LYS A 310 -10.43 18.94 22.36
N ASP A 311 -10.34 19.46 23.59
CA ASP A 311 -9.09 19.79 24.28
C ASP A 311 -8.06 18.64 24.35
N TRP A 312 -8.52 17.40 24.30
CA TRP A 312 -7.67 16.20 24.37
C TRP A 312 -7.06 15.78 23.02
N ALA A 313 -7.55 16.29 21.88
CA ALA A 313 -7.07 15.90 20.55
C ALA A 313 -6.07 16.92 19.98
N ASN A 314 -6.37 18.22 20.05
CA ASN A 314 -5.53 19.31 19.51
C ASN A 314 -5.02 19.04 18.08
N LEU A 315 -5.92 18.54 17.22
CA LEU A 315 -5.62 18.21 15.81
C LEU A 315 -6.28 19.22 14.88
N THR A 316 -5.59 19.59 13.80
CA THR A 316 -6.15 20.46 12.76
C THR A 316 -6.52 19.63 11.54
N PHE A 317 -7.82 19.47 11.27
CA PHE A 317 -8.26 18.80 10.05
C PHE A 317 -8.37 19.77 8.88
N LEU A 318 -7.57 19.53 7.84
CA LEU A 318 -7.59 20.26 6.59
C LEU A 318 -8.38 19.47 5.55
N THR A 319 -9.36 20.13 4.93
CA THR A 319 -10.05 19.58 3.75
C THR A 319 -9.24 19.96 2.53
N SER A 320 -8.64 18.99 1.86
CA SER A 320 -8.01 19.28 0.57
C SER A 320 -9.09 19.32 -0.52
N SER A 321 -9.25 20.47 -1.16
CA SER A 321 -9.85 20.52 -2.49
C SER A 321 -8.68 20.50 -3.45
N CYS A 322 -8.49 19.39 -4.18
CA CYS A 322 -7.52 19.34 -5.28
C CYS A 322 -8.09 20.14 -6.46
N LEU A 323 -8.29 21.44 -6.25
CA LEU A 323 -8.98 22.36 -7.15
C LEU A 323 -8.43 23.77 -6.95
N ARG A 324 -7.14 23.96 -7.27
CA ARG A 324 -6.62 25.16 -7.95
C ARG A 324 -5.15 25.00 -8.32
N ARG A 325 -4.88 25.37 -9.57
CA ARG A 325 -3.60 25.40 -10.29
C ARG A 325 -2.38 25.79 -9.44
N ARG A 326 -1.29 25.05 -9.63
CA ARG A 326 0.15 25.39 -9.44
C ARG A 326 0.89 25.06 -8.15
N THR A 327 0.34 24.31 -7.19
CA THR A 327 1.17 23.74 -6.11
C THR A 327 0.83 22.27 -5.91
N SER A 328 1.85 21.43 -6.04
CA SER A 328 1.81 20.01 -5.73
C SER A 328 1.04 19.73 -4.45
N CYS A 329 0.10 18.78 -4.47
CA CYS A 329 -0.37 18.11 -3.26
C CYS A 329 0.78 17.25 -2.71
N SER A 330 1.70 17.90 -2.02
CA SER A 330 2.77 17.27 -1.25
C SER A 330 2.97 18.15 -0.02
N PRO A 331 3.10 17.60 1.19
CA PRO A 331 3.58 18.37 2.33
C PRO A 331 4.96 18.91 1.94
N SER A 332 5.11 20.23 1.92
CA SER A 332 6.34 20.89 1.52
C SER A 332 7.48 20.44 2.43
N SER A 333 8.38 19.60 1.90
CA SER A 333 9.63 19.23 2.55
C SER A 333 10.61 20.41 2.50
N THR A 334 10.46 21.34 3.43
CA THR A 334 11.51 22.31 3.77
C THR A 334 11.59 22.46 5.29
N ALA A 335 11.96 21.38 5.98
CA ALA A 335 12.50 21.48 7.32
C ALA A 335 14.03 21.56 7.20
N LYS A 336 14.55 22.78 7.34
CA LYS A 336 15.98 23.01 7.58
C LYS A 336 16.38 22.25 8.84
N HIS A 337 17.51 21.55 8.75
CA HIS A 337 18.21 20.97 9.87
C HIS A 337 18.39 21.98 11.01
N SER A 338 17.97 21.60 12.22
CA SER A 338 18.58 22.06 13.46
C SER A 338 18.97 20.84 14.28
N THR A 339 20.28 20.67 14.36
CA THR A 339 21.10 19.90 15.28
C THR A 339 20.46 19.66 16.66
N ILE A 340 20.57 18.44 17.18
CA ILE A 340 21.42 18.02 18.31
C ILE A 340 21.72 16.54 18.12
#